data_AF-A0A7Y4WYQ5-F1
#
_entry.id   AF-A0A7Y4WYQ5-F1
#
_cell.length_a   1.000
_cell.length_b   1.000
_cell.length_c   1.000
_cell.angle_alpha   90.00
_cell.angle_beta   90.00
_cell.angle_gamma   90.00
#
_symmetry.space_group_name_H-M   'P 1'
#
loop_
_entity.id
_entity.type
_entity.pdbx_description
1 polymer ?
#
loop_
_entity_poly.entity_id
_entity_poly.type
_entity_poly.pdbx_seq_one_letter_code
_entity_poly.pdbx_strand_id
1 'polypeptide(L)'
;MDYHVFERTRFKINDEIILSQQEKDYIDSLGLSFDTINVVCTMEPQQSSGRSNLWMLTTWCDNVYTCVQIQMAGFRSNSSQLVSDCPSGTWLVSELCTDTWVYIPSSGDGPGGGGGNPGGPGGGGGSSPPPPPCNNGPSRTNLIDPCVPGWEPAPTLTLTQQLQAWDNAIIIDQSVRQCIKDIINHIKSIEAGAIADMIRTLSGEIPGFNWTIKEVLTTTPANADAVTSIGQNGNRDAITELNQTVLANATNISMARTIIHEAIHAFIYDFVYNSASLTAAEKAQIMALPFSQKLKKYFKLIFQNATNSEHNAMVEDFHDDIRDMLKLLCPLLGINLTGTDLNLFCSDMAWGGLQDLDSNSPWNDPNILTGEDRERITKRLDIELNNLPGFTGYVNGYYINLTRQGTKACP
;
A
#
# COMPACT_ATOMS: atom_id res chain seq x y z
N MET A 1 -9.24 -1.41 24.57
CA MET A 1 -9.31 -1.73 23.13
C MET A 1 -8.46 -0.70 22.46
N ASP A 2 -7.19 -1.03 22.28
CA ASP A 2 -6.22 -0.19 21.62
C ASP A 2 -5.97 -0.79 20.24
N TYR A 3 -6.01 0.10 19.26
CA TYR A 3 -5.97 -0.22 17.86
C TYR A 3 -4.56 -0.62 17.45
N HIS A 4 -4.44 -1.85 16.99
CA HIS A 4 -3.30 -2.33 16.21
C HIS A 4 -3.35 -1.73 14.82
N VAL A 5 -2.97 -0.45 14.75
CA VAL A 5 -2.45 0.10 13.51
C VAL A 5 -0.96 0.22 13.73
N PHE A 6 -0.19 -0.19 12.72
CA PHE A 6 1.26 -0.02 12.55
C PHE A 6 2.12 -1.23 12.94
N GLU A 7 2.23 -2.17 12.00
CA GLU A 7 3.46 -2.91 11.70
C GLU A 7 4.59 -1.93 11.32
N ARG A 8 5.12 -1.19 12.30
CA ARG A 8 6.23 -0.25 12.10
C ARG A 8 7.35 -0.58 13.07
N THR A 9 8.57 -0.70 12.56
CA THR A 9 9.79 -0.74 13.38
C THR A 9 9.90 0.55 14.20
N ARG A 10 9.67 0.48 15.51
CA ARG A 10 9.77 1.65 16.41
C ARG A 10 11.18 1.85 16.98
N PHE A 11 11.99 0.79 17.02
CA PHE A 11 13.34 0.78 17.56
C PHE A 11 14.22 -0.15 16.73
N LYS A 12 15.52 0.15 16.64
CA LYS A 12 16.53 -0.74 16.05
C LYS A 12 17.56 -1.06 17.14
N ILE A 13 17.87 -2.34 17.32
CA ILE A 13 18.93 -2.78 18.24
C ILE A 13 20.21 -2.85 17.43
N ASN A 14 21.16 -1.96 17.71
CA ASN A 14 22.46 -1.92 17.02
C ASN A 14 23.60 -2.47 17.88
N ASP A 15 23.30 -2.91 19.11
CA ASP A 15 24.30 -3.41 20.06
C ASP A 15 23.99 -4.87 20.44
N GLU A 16 24.87 -5.78 20.04
CA GLU A 16 24.79 -7.20 20.35
C GLU A 16 24.79 -7.46 21.87
N ILE A 17 25.33 -6.56 22.70
CA ILE A 17 25.41 -6.71 24.16
C ILE A 17 24.02 -6.82 24.79
N ILE A 18 22.99 -6.29 24.12
CA ILE A 18 21.60 -6.32 24.57
C ILE A 18 20.97 -7.71 24.41
N LEU A 19 21.49 -8.55 23.51
CA LEU A 19 21.02 -9.92 23.33
C LEU A 19 21.48 -10.83 24.47
N SER A 20 20.61 -11.75 24.88
CA SER A 20 21.01 -12.86 25.73
C SER A 20 22.00 -13.77 25.00
N GLN A 21 22.84 -14.49 25.75
CA GLN A 21 23.79 -15.43 25.16
C GLN A 21 23.09 -16.51 24.31
N GLN A 22 21.89 -16.92 24.70
CA GLN A 22 21.10 -17.90 23.96
C GLN A 22 20.65 -17.38 22.58
N GLU A 23 20.30 -16.09 22.49
CA GLU A 23 19.94 -15.45 21.22
C GLU A 23 21.16 -15.26 20.32
N LYS A 24 22.32 -14.92 20.90
CA LYS A 24 23.60 -14.85 20.17
C LYS A 24 24.01 -16.20 19.61
N ASP A 25 24.00 -17.23 20.45
CA ASP A 25 24.33 -18.60 20.05
C ASP A 25 23.38 -19.10 18.95
N TYR A 26 22.12 -18.68 18.97
CA TYR A 26 21.14 -18.98 17.93
C TYR A 26 21.47 -18.27 16.61
N ILE A 27 21.75 -16.97 16.63
CA ILE A 27 22.15 -16.19 15.45
C ILE A 27 23.43 -16.76 14.83
N ASP A 28 24.43 -17.05 15.66
CA ASP A 28 25.69 -17.66 15.25
C ASP A 28 25.48 -19.05 14.63
N SER A 29 24.54 -19.85 15.17
CA SER A 29 24.19 -21.17 14.63
C SER A 29 23.57 -21.13 13.23
N LEU A 30 23.00 -19.98 12.84
CA LEU A 30 22.45 -19.75 11.51
C LEU A 30 23.51 -19.27 10.50
N GLY A 31 24.73 -18.96 10.96
CA GLY A 31 25.82 -18.47 10.13
C GLY A 31 25.61 -17.05 9.59
N LEU A 32 24.76 -16.26 10.25
CA LEU A 32 24.39 -14.90 9.85
C LEU A 32 25.23 -13.87 10.64
N SER A 33 25.55 -12.74 10.01
CA SER A 33 26.10 -11.58 10.73
C SER A 33 24.97 -10.74 11.33
N PHE A 34 25.14 -10.22 12.54
CA PHE A 34 24.14 -9.41 13.25
C PHE A 34 23.54 -8.25 12.40
N ASP A 35 24.32 -7.70 11.46
CA ASP A 35 23.90 -6.60 10.57
C ASP A 35 22.79 -6.96 9.56
N THR A 36 22.44 -8.24 9.39
CA THR A 36 21.43 -8.68 8.40
C THR A 36 20.03 -8.86 8.96
N ILE A 37 19.84 -8.70 10.28
CA ILE A 37 18.58 -9.02 10.97
C ILE A 37 17.72 -7.76 11.14
N ASN A 38 16.46 -7.82 10.71
CA ASN A 38 15.47 -6.77 10.96
C ASN A 38 14.59 -7.14 12.16
N VAL A 39 14.60 -6.30 13.19
CA VAL A 39 13.83 -6.49 14.43
C VAL A 39 12.65 -5.53 14.44
N VAL A 40 11.43 -6.04 14.53
CA VAL A 40 10.21 -5.23 14.66
C VAL A 40 9.63 -5.40 16.07
N CYS A 41 9.59 -4.32 16.84
CA CYS A 41 9.02 -4.32 18.20
C CYS A 41 7.66 -3.61 18.23
N THR A 42 6.62 -4.33 18.67
CA THR A 42 5.25 -3.81 18.88
C THR A 42 4.92 -3.86 20.37
N MET A 43 4.48 -2.73 20.94
CA MET A 43 4.03 -2.68 22.35
C MET A 43 2.51 -2.85 22.44
N GLU A 44 2.05 -3.78 23.26
CA GLU A 44 0.63 -3.97 23.58
C GLU A 44 0.30 -3.52 25.01
N PRO A 45 -0.69 -2.62 25.20
CA PRO A 45 -1.25 -2.35 26.52
C PRO A 45 -2.25 -3.45 26.91
N GLN A 46 -2.05 -4.06 28.09
CA GLN A 46 -3.00 -5.03 28.63
C GLN A 46 -4.31 -4.33 29.07
N GLN A 47 -5.46 -4.92 28.72
CA GLN A 47 -6.80 -4.34 28.97
C GLN A 47 -7.27 -4.32 30.45
N SER A 48 -6.44 -4.67 31.42
CA SER A 48 -6.85 -4.69 32.83
C SER A 48 -6.00 -3.76 33.69
N SER A 49 -6.59 -2.59 33.99
CA SER A 49 -6.35 -1.73 35.16
C SER A 49 -4.93 -1.68 35.73
N GLY A 50 -4.24 -0.57 35.43
CA GLY A 50 -2.92 -0.24 35.94
C GLY A 50 -1.88 -0.38 34.84
N ARG A 51 -1.20 0.72 34.51
CA ARG A 51 -0.06 0.76 33.56
C ARG A 51 1.19 0.10 34.16
N SER A 52 0.99 -1.03 34.81
CA SER A 52 2.02 -1.88 35.35
C SER A 52 1.94 -3.19 34.58
N ASN A 53 3.02 -3.57 33.89
CA ASN A 53 3.21 -4.78 33.08
C ASN A 53 2.98 -4.54 31.59
N LEU A 54 4.01 -4.02 30.91
CA LEU A 54 4.02 -3.92 29.45
C LEU A 54 4.69 -5.17 28.89
N TRP A 55 4.10 -5.78 27.87
CA TRP A 55 4.73 -6.83 27.09
C TRP A 55 5.06 -6.26 25.71
N MET A 56 6.27 -6.55 25.23
CA MET A 56 6.73 -6.18 23.90
C MET A 56 6.76 -7.44 23.05
N LEU A 57 5.98 -7.48 21.98
CA LEU A 57 6.11 -8.50 20.95
C LEU A 57 7.25 -8.06 20.02
N THR A 58 8.26 -8.91 19.92
CA THR A 58 9.39 -8.71 19.01
C THR A 58 9.31 -9.75 17.93
N THR A 59 9.10 -9.32 16.69
CA THR A 59 9.08 -10.17 15.51
C THR A 59 10.42 -10.05 14.80
N TRP A 60 11.10 -11.17 14.61
CA TRP A 60 12.38 -11.31 13.92
C TRP A 60 12.12 -11.94 12.57
N CYS A 61 12.30 -11.20 11.46
CA CYS A 61 12.06 -11.73 10.11
C CYS A 61 13.36 -11.85 9.33
N ASP A 62 13.62 -13.03 8.77
CA ASP A 62 14.79 -13.30 7.93
C ASP A 62 14.37 -13.84 6.56
N ASN A 63 15.03 -13.33 5.51
CA ASN A 63 14.92 -13.90 4.17
C ASN A 63 15.84 -15.13 4.07
N VAL A 64 15.24 -16.32 4.07
CA VAL A 64 15.95 -17.59 3.88
C VAL A 64 16.00 -17.93 2.40
N TYR A 65 17.22 -17.97 1.86
CA TYR A 65 17.49 -18.39 0.50
C TYR A 65 17.63 -19.91 0.47
N THR A 66 16.54 -20.60 0.13
CA THR A 66 16.55 -22.06 -0.01
C THR A 66 16.86 -22.44 -1.46
N CYS A 67 17.93 -23.21 -1.67
CA CYS A 67 18.17 -23.86 -2.96
C CYS A 67 17.17 -25.01 -3.11
N VAL A 68 16.21 -24.87 -4.02
CA VAL A 68 15.22 -25.92 -4.31
C VAL A 68 15.61 -26.61 -5.61
N GLN A 69 16.21 -27.80 -5.51
CA GLN A 69 16.47 -28.65 -6.68
C GLN A 69 15.26 -29.56 -6.93
N ILE A 70 14.42 -29.22 -7.91
CA ILE A 70 13.34 -30.13 -8.35
C ILE A 70 13.98 -31.26 -9.16
N GLN A 71 14.28 -32.39 -8.52
CA GLN A 71 14.58 -33.62 -9.26
C GLN A 71 13.26 -34.29 -9.68
N MET A 72 13.00 -34.37 -10.99
CA MET A 72 12.15 -35.43 -11.51
C MET A 72 12.96 -36.73 -11.55
N ALA A 73 13.18 -37.35 -10.38
CA ALA A 73 13.79 -38.66 -10.32
C ALA A 73 12.74 -39.73 -10.67
N GLY A 74 13.02 -40.53 -11.70
CA GLY A 74 12.28 -41.77 -11.93
C GLY A 74 12.40 -42.67 -10.70
N PHE A 75 11.27 -43.17 -10.20
CA PHE A 75 11.20 -44.10 -9.08
C PHE A 75 12.22 -45.23 -9.28
N ARG A 76 13.23 -45.29 -8.39
CA ARG A 76 14.29 -46.32 -8.20
C ARG A 76 15.69 -45.94 -8.70
N SER A 77 16.43 -45.19 -7.88
CA SER A 77 17.84 -45.50 -7.63
C SER A 77 18.21 -45.10 -6.19
N ASN A 78 18.73 -46.08 -5.43
CA ASN A 78 19.31 -45.84 -4.11
C ASN A 78 20.75 -45.39 -4.30
N SER A 79 20.98 -44.10 -4.52
CA SER A 79 22.31 -43.51 -4.40
C SER A 79 22.27 -42.33 -3.43
N SER A 80 22.81 -42.55 -2.23
CA SER A 80 23.17 -41.50 -1.28
C SER A 80 24.45 -40.81 -1.75
N GLN A 81 24.33 -39.90 -2.72
CA GLN A 81 25.37 -38.92 -3.01
C GLN A 81 24.81 -37.55 -2.70
N LEU A 82 25.36 -36.91 -1.66
CA LEU A 82 25.23 -35.48 -1.44
C LEU A 82 25.96 -34.80 -2.60
N VAL A 83 25.20 -34.24 -3.53
CA VAL A 83 25.73 -33.38 -4.59
C VAL A 83 26.01 -32.03 -3.93
N SER A 84 27.28 -31.73 -3.68
CA SER A 84 27.71 -30.36 -3.37
C SER A 84 27.64 -29.53 -4.66
N ASP A 85 27.17 -28.29 -4.49
CA ASP A 85 27.06 -27.20 -5.46
C ASP A 85 25.67 -27.06 -6.10
N CYS A 86 24.96 -26.00 -5.68
CA CYS A 86 23.71 -25.53 -6.27
C CYS A 86 24.07 -24.73 -7.54
N PRO A 87 23.89 -25.30 -8.76
CA PRO A 87 24.22 -24.57 -9.99
C PRO A 87 23.12 -23.54 -10.25
N SER A 88 23.52 -22.36 -10.71
CA SER A 88 22.66 -21.23 -11.11
C SER A 88 21.31 -21.66 -11.67
N GLY A 89 20.23 -21.49 -10.90
CA GLY A 89 18.91 -21.96 -11.32
C GLY A 89 17.74 -21.36 -10.58
N THR A 90 17.54 -21.71 -9.31
CA THR A 90 16.33 -21.25 -8.59
C THR A 90 16.59 -21.17 -7.09
N TRP A 91 16.81 -19.95 -6.60
CA TRP A 91 16.78 -19.65 -5.17
C TRP A 91 15.35 -19.28 -4.82
N LEU A 92 14.73 -20.03 -3.91
CA LEU A 92 13.49 -19.62 -3.30
C LEU A 92 13.84 -18.69 -2.13
N VAL A 93 13.33 -17.46 -2.15
CA VAL A 93 13.43 -16.56 -1.00
C VAL A 93 12.16 -16.76 -0.19
N SER A 94 12.29 -17.31 1.01
CA SER A 94 11.18 -17.43 1.97
C SER A 94 11.48 -16.56 3.18
N GLU A 95 10.56 -15.66 3.53
CA GLU A 95 10.65 -14.89 4.76
C GLU A 95 10.18 -15.77 5.94
N LEU A 96 11.05 -15.96 6.93
CA LEU A 96 10.76 -16.68 8.17
C LEU A 96 10.74 -15.67 9.30
N CYS A 97 9.56 -15.47 9.89
CA CYS A 97 9.38 -14.60 11.03
C CYS A 97 9.20 -15.40 12.32
N THR A 98 9.90 -15.01 13.39
CA THR A 98 9.75 -15.57 14.73
C THR A 98 9.27 -14.50 15.69
N ASP A 99 8.22 -14.79 16.45
CA ASP A 99 7.66 -13.89 17.45
C ASP A 99 8.16 -14.24 18.86
N THR A 100 8.70 -13.26 19.58
CA THR A 100 9.14 -13.39 20.96
C THR A 100 8.51 -12.32 21.84
N TRP A 101 7.88 -12.73 22.95
CA TRP A 101 7.30 -11.83 23.93
C TRP A 101 8.32 -11.47 25.00
N VAL A 102 8.64 -10.19 25.13
CA VAL A 102 9.56 -9.65 26.14
C VAL A 102 8.74 -8.91 27.21
N TYR A 103 8.89 -9.34 28.47
CA TYR A 103 8.23 -8.71 29.60
C TYR A 103 8.98 -7.45 30.05
N ILE A 104 8.29 -6.32 30.13
CA ILE A 104 8.80 -5.07 30.70
C ILE A 104 8.13 -4.88 32.07
N PRO A 105 8.83 -5.21 33.18
CA PRO A 105 8.29 -4.99 34.51
C PRO A 105 8.07 -3.50 34.75
N SER A 106 6.92 -3.19 35.34
CA SER A 106 6.60 -1.82 35.71
C SER A 106 7.49 -1.31 36.82
N SER A 107 8.12 -0.16 36.60
CA SER A 107 8.85 0.52 37.64
C SER A 107 7.87 1.13 38.67
N GLY A 108 7.61 0.48 39.80
CA GLY A 108 6.97 1.18 40.91
C GLY A 108 6.32 0.37 42.01
N ASP A 109 7.11 -0.32 42.83
CA ASP A 109 6.81 -0.49 44.26
C ASP A 109 8.00 0.07 45.05
N GLY A 110 8.12 1.40 45.04
CA GLY A 110 8.91 2.11 46.04
C GLY A 110 7.99 2.46 47.22
N PRO A 111 8.41 2.22 48.48
CA PRO A 111 7.55 2.43 49.64
C PRO A 111 7.13 3.89 49.77
N GLY A 112 5.83 4.11 50.03
CA GLY A 112 5.17 5.40 50.01
C GLY A 112 5.82 6.48 50.87
N GLY A 113 6.17 7.59 50.22
CA GLY A 113 6.43 8.87 50.87
C GLY A 113 5.13 9.65 51.01
N GLY A 114 4.58 9.72 52.22
CA GLY A 114 3.44 10.57 52.54
C GLY A 114 3.81 12.05 52.43
N GLY A 115 3.03 12.80 51.65
CA GLY A 115 3.12 14.25 51.55
C GLY A 115 1.78 14.80 51.11
N GLY A 116 0.97 15.24 52.07
CA GLY A 116 -0.36 15.78 51.82
C GLY A 116 -0.34 17.19 51.24
N ASN A 117 -1.27 17.47 50.34
CA ASN A 117 -2.09 18.68 50.36
C ASN A 117 -3.28 18.54 49.37
N PRO A 118 -4.52 18.87 49.77
CA PRO A 118 -5.66 18.89 48.87
C PRO A 118 -5.91 20.31 48.33
N GLY A 119 -6.01 20.49 47.02
CA GLY A 119 -6.56 21.72 46.46
C GLY A 119 -6.25 21.97 44.99
N GLY A 120 -7.22 21.73 44.11
CA GLY A 120 -7.24 22.29 42.76
C GLY A 120 -8.12 21.49 41.78
N PRO A 121 -9.27 22.02 41.34
CA PRO A 121 -10.00 21.49 40.21
C PRO A 121 -9.51 22.17 38.93
N GLY A 122 -8.94 21.42 37.99
CA GLY A 122 -8.50 21.95 36.71
C GLY A 122 -8.17 20.84 35.73
N GLY A 123 -8.89 20.82 34.60
CA GLY A 123 -8.71 19.85 33.52
C GLY A 123 -7.42 20.03 32.73
N GLY A 124 -7.12 19.03 31.90
CA GLY A 124 -6.04 19.09 30.93
C GLY A 124 -5.85 17.73 30.27
N GLY A 125 -6.07 17.67 28.95
CA GLY A 125 -5.84 16.48 28.14
C GLY A 125 -4.39 15.99 28.28
N GLY A 126 -4.25 14.69 28.51
CA GLY A 126 -2.96 14.04 28.67
C GLY A 126 -2.26 13.88 27.33
N SER A 127 -1.56 14.92 26.89
CA SER A 127 -0.32 14.73 26.13
C SER A 127 0.63 13.92 27.02
N SER A 128 0.99 12.71 26.60
CA SER A 128 2.03 11.91 27.27
C SER A 128 3.26 12.79 27.49
N PRO A 129 3.74 12.98 28.73
CA PRO A 129 5.05 13.57 28.90
C PRO A 129 6.07 12.66 28.19
N PRO A 130 7.04 13.22 27.45
CA PRO A 130 8.16 12.43 26.96
C PRO A 130 8.83 11.72 28.14
N PRO A 131 9.42 10.54 27.94
CA PRO A 131 10.13 9.84 28.99
C PRO A 131 11.17 10.77 29.65
N PRO A 132 11.41 10.63 30.96
CA PRO A 132 12.29 11.52 31.70
C PRO A 132 13.68 11.59 31.05
N PRO A 133 14.32 12.77 31.01
CA PRO A 133 15.65 12.92 30.44
C PRO A 133 16.69 12.11 31.23
N CYS A 134 17.67 11.57 30.51
CA CYS A 134 18.62 10.54 30.94
C CYS A 134 19.63 10.92 32.05
N ASN A 135 19.35 11.88 32.91
CA ASN A 135 20.35 12.38 33.86
C ASN A 135 19.91 12.24 35.33
N ASN A 136 20.63 11.35 36.02
CA ASN A 136 20.92 11.34 37.46
C ASN A 136 19.82 10.91 38.45
N GLY A 137 19.18 9.76 38.19
CA GLY A 137 18.45 9.01 39.23
C GLY A 137 19.34 7.92 39.87
N PRO A 138 19.25 7.69 41.19
CA PRO A 138 20.13 6.75 41.89
C PRO A 138 19.96 5.32 41.37
N SER A 139 21.12 4.69 41.13
CA SER A 139 21.36 3.34 40.65
C SER A 139 20.31 2.31 41.10
N ARG A 140 19.62 1.70 40.11
CA ARG A 140 18.74 0.53 40.31
C ARG A 140 19.46 -0.71 39.82
N THR A 141 19.71 -1.66 40.73
CA THR A 141 20.66 -2.76 40.53
C THR A 141 20.11 -4.01 39.84
N ASN A 142 18.98 -3.99 39.12
CA ASN A 142 18.50 -5.17 38.37
C ASN A 142 17.53 -4.83 37.21
N LEU A 143 17.59 -3.62 36.66
CA LEU A 143 16.84 -3.23 35.47
C LEU A 143 17.86 -2.77 34.43
N ILE A 144 17.79 -3.31 33.22
CA ILE A 144 18.53 -2.77 32.08
C ILE A 144 18.05 -1.32 31.93
N ASP A 145 18.95 -0.37 32.13
CA ASP A 145 18.66 1.04 31.94
C ASP A 145 18.27 1.24 30.47
N PRO A 146 17.10 1.79 30.12
CA PRO A 146 16.78 2.12 28.73
C PRO A 146 17.78 3.14 28.12
N CYS A 147 18.72 3.65 28.91
CA CYS A 147 19.86 4.46 28.49
C CYS A 147 21.18 3.67 28.37
N VAL A 148 21.21 2.33 28.45
CA VAL A 148 22.41 1.57 28.08
C VAL A 148 22.72 1.87 26.60
N PRO A 149 23.97 2.25 26.24
CA PRO A 149 24.37 2.43 24.85
C PRO A 149 23.88 1.26 23.99
N GLY A 150 23.21 1.53 22.86
CA GLY A 150 22.75 0.50 21.93
C GLY A 150 21.28 0.55 21.51
N TRP A 151 20.44 1.30 22.22
CA TRP A 151 19.06 1.59 21.83
C TRP A 151 18.97 2.98 21.19
N GLU A 152 19.02 3.02 19.86
CA GLU A 152 18.72 4.25 19.13
C GLU A 152 17.25 4.21 18.69
N PRO A 153 16.44 5.27 18.96
CA PRO A 153 15.13 5.39 18.36
C PRO A 153 15.27 5.25 16.85
N ALA A 154 14.43 4.42 16.23
CA ALA A 154 14.40 4.40 14.77
C ALA A 154 14.15 5.84 14.30
N PRO A 155 14.98 6.38 13.39
CA PRO A 155 14.79 7.74 12.94
C PRO A 155 13.35 7.90 12.46
N THR A 156 12.63 8.88 13.01
CA THR A 156 11.26 9.12 12.62
C THR A 156 11.28 9.53 11.15
N LEU A 157 10.80 8.65 10.28
CA LEU A 157 10.73 8.93 8.85
C LEU A 157 9.89 10.18 8.63
N THR A 158 10.41 11.10 7.83
CA THR A 158 9.62 12.22 7.30
C THR A 158 8.41 11.68 6.53
N LEU A 159 7.36 12.49 6.40
CA LEU A 159 6.17 12.11 5.65
C LEU A 159 6.50 11.64 4.22
N THR A 160 7.39 12.34 3.52
CA THR A 160 7.88 11.96 2.20
C THR A 160 8.57 10.59 2.22
N GLN A 161 9.41 10.30 3.21
CA GLN A 161 10.06 9.00 3.35
C GLN A 161 9.04 7.88 3.62
N GLN A 162 7.98 8.14 4.38
CA GLN A 162 6.94 7.15 4.64
C GLN A 162 6.13 6.84 3.36
N LEU A 163 5.77 7.87 2.58
CA LEU A 163 5.10 7.69 1.29
C LEU A 163 5.97 6.91 0.31
N GLN A 164 7.25 7.29 0.20
CA GLN A 164 8.20 6.63 -0.67
C GLN A 164 8.43 5.17 -0.27
N ALA A 165 8.49 4.88 1.04
CA ALA A 165 8.62 3.53 1.54
C ALA A 165 7.42 2.66 1.12
N TRP A 166 6.20 3.21 1.17
CA TRP A 166 5.01 2.49 0.71
C TRP A 166 5.04 2.24 -0.81
N ASP A 167 5.35 3.26 -1.62
CA ASP A 167 5.49 3.08 -3.08
C ASP A 167 6.54 2.02 -3.43
N ASN A 168 7.66 1.99 -2.71
CA ASN A 168 8.71 0.99 -2.90
C ASN A 168 8.26 -0.41 -2.49
N ALA A 169 7.33 -0.53 -1.54
CA ALA A 169 6.77 -1.80 -1.07
C ALA A 169 5.68 -2.38 -2.00
N ILE A 170 5.21 -1.64 -3.02
CA ILE A 170 4.28 -2.20 -4.02
C ILE A 170 4.92 -3.41 -4.69
N ILE A 171 4.27 -4.56 -4.56
CA ILE A 171 4.73 -5.85 -5.05
C ILE A 171 4.41 -5.95 -6.54
N ILE A 172 5.44 -6.07 -7.36
CA ILE A 172 5.29 -6.29 -8.80
C ILE A 172 5.64 -7.75 -9.09
N ASP A 173 4.60 -8.55 -9.38
CA ASP A 173 4.76 -9.98 -9.61
C ASP A 173 5.69 -10.27 -10.81
N GLN A 174 6.36 -11.42 -10.77
CA GLN A 174 7.27 -11.85 -11.84
C GLN A 174 6.59 -11.97 -13.21
N SER A 175 5.27 -12.23 -13.25
CA SER A 175 4.47 -12.28 -14.47
C SER A 175 4.42 -10.96 -15.23
N VAL A 176 4.59 -9.83 -14.55
CA VAL A 176 4.50 -8.50 -15.16
C VAL A 176 5.69 -8.29 -16.10
N ARG A 177 5.40 -8.05 -17.38
CA ARG A 177 6.42 -7.78 -18.40
C ARG A 177 7.22 -6.51 -18.09
N GLN A 178 8.49 -6.48 -18.49
CA GLN A 178 9.43 -5.39 -18.17
C GLN A 178 8.93 -4.00 -18.62
N CYS A 179 8.34 -3.88 -19.79
CA CYS A 179 7.73 -2.64 -20.28
C CYS A 179 6.71 -2.03 -19.31
N ILE A 180 5.90 -2.86 -18.65
CA ILE A 180 4.91 -2.40 -17.67
C ILE A 180 5.61 -2.03 -16.35
N LYS A 181 6.64 -2.78 -15.95
CA LYS A 181 7.49 -2.44 -14.79
C LYS A 181 8.13 -1.07 -14.96
N ASP A 182 8.62 -0.75 -16.16
CA ASP A 182 9.22 0.55 -16.47
C ASP A 182 8.19 1.69 -16.34
N ILE A 183 6.94 1.46 -16.76
CA ILE A 183 5.85 2.42 -16.57
C ILE A 183 5.53 2.61 -15.08
N ILE A 184 5.42 1.53 -14.30
CA ILE A 184 5.23 1.61 -12.84
C ILE A 184 6.38 2.40 -12.19
N ASN A 185 7.61 2.17 -12.61
CA ASN A 185 8.77 2.89 -12.12
C ASN A 185 8.75 4.39 -12.50
N HIS A 186 8.24 4.73 -13.69
CA HIS A 186 8.00 6.14 -14.06
C HIS A 186 6.93 6.78 -13.18
N ILE A 187 5.87 6.05 -12.81
CA ILE A 187 4.86 6.56 -11.87
C ILE A 187 5.49 6.82 -10.50
N LYS A 188 6.28 5.88 -9.98
CA LYS A 188 7.02 6.03 -8.71
C LYS A 188 8.07 7.14 -8.72
N SER A 189 8.52 7.60 -9.90
CA SER A 189 9.59 8.60 -10.04
C SER A 189 9.12 10.03 -10.26
N ILE A 190 7.82 10.28 -10.46
CA ILE A 190 7.25 11.64 -10.54
C ILE A 190 7.68 12.45 -9.33
N GLU A 191 7.49 11.85 -8.15
CA GLU A 191 7.88 12.37 -6.85
C GLU A 191 8.00 11.20 -5.88
N ALA A 192 8.76 11.39 -4.80
CA ALA A 192 8.97 10.36 -3.80
C ALA A 192 7.64 10.01 -3.10
N GLY A 193 7.08 8.85 -3.45
CA GLY A 193 5.82 8.38 -2.89
C GLY A 193 4.57 8.89 -3.61
N ALA A 194 4.63 9.13 -4.92
CA ALA A 194 3.54 9.72 -5.70
C ALA A 194 2.23 8.91 -5.64
N ILE A 195 2.29 7.57 -5.68
CA ILE A 195 1.07 6.73 -5.62
C ILE A 195 0.50 6.79 -4.20
N ALA A 196 1.35 6.66 -3.19
CA ALA A 196 0.98 6.80 -1.80
C ALA A 196 0.42 8.19 -1.50
N ASP A 197 0.97 9.26 -2.11
CA ASP A 197 0.51 10.62 -1.90
C ASP A 197 -0.84 10.84 -2.56
N MET A 198 -1.06 10.28 -3.75
CA MET A 198 -2.38 10.25 -4.35
C MET A 198 -3.38 9.59 -3.40
N ILE A 199 -3.11 8.36 -2.93
CA ILE A 199 -4.00 7.66 -1.99
C ILE A 199 -4.12 8.42 -0.65
N ARG A 200 -3.09 9.12 -0.20
CA ARG A 200 -3.14 9.96 1.01
C ARG A 200 -4.00 11.20 0.79
N THR A 201 -3.88 11.87 -0.35
CA THR A 201 -4.73 13.01 -0.70
C THR A 201 -6.19 12.58 -0.69
N LEU A 202 -6.45 11.33 -1.08
CA LEU A 202 -7.75 10.70 -1.01
C LEU A 202 -8.16 10.37 0.43
N SER A 203 -7.32 9.70 1.22
CA SER A 203 -7.68 9.09 2.52
C SER A 203 -7.34 9.93 3.76
N GLY A 204 -6.54 10.98 3.61
CA GLY A 204 -5.91 11.72 4.71
C GLY A 204 -4.77 10.98 5.42
N GLU A 205 -4.50 9.72 5.07
CA GLU A 205 -3.51 8.87 5.75
C GLU A 205 -2.55 8.20 4.75
N ILE A 206 -1.38 7.79 5.23
CA ILE A 206 -0.48 6.97 4.42
C ILE A 206 -1.12 5.58 4.27
N PRO A 207 -1.17 5.00 3.05
CA PRO A 207 -1.74 3.68 2.86
C PRO A 207 -1.10 2.63 3.78
N GLY A 208 -1.93 1.76 4.34
CA GLY A 208 -1.51 0.74 5.30
C GLY A 208 -1.73 -0.70 4.82
N PHE A 209 -1.88 -0.88 3.51
CA PHE A 209 -2.18 -2.17 2.88
C PHE A 209 -1.06 -2.58 1.93
N ASN A 210 -0.93 -3.88 1.69
CA ASN A 210 -0.03 -4.42 0.68
C ASN A 210 -0.75 -4.42 -0.67
N TRP A 211 -0.07 -3.98 -1.71
CA TRP A 211 -0.61 -4.00 -3.06
C TRP A 211 0.26 -4.83 -3.99
N THR A 212 -0.34 -5.87 -4.58
CA THR A 212 0.30 -6.72 -5.58
C THR A 212 -0.28 -6.45 -6.96
N ILE A 213 0.58 -6.16 -7.93
CA ILE A 213 0.23 -6.05 -9.33
C ILE A 213 0.78 -7.28 -10.06
N LYS A 214 -0.09 -8.01 -10.75
CA LYS A 214 0.28 -9.15 -11.60
C LYS A 214 -0.35 -9.03 -12.99
N GLU A 215 0.27 -9.69 -13.97
CA GLU A 215 -0.27 -9.75 -15.33
C GLU A 215 -0.83 -11.15 -15.59
N VAL A 216 -2.06 -11.22 -16.09
CA VAL A 216 -2.74 -12.47 -16.43
C VAL A 216 -3.18 -12.43 -17.89
N LEU A 217 -3.29 -13.59 -18.52
CA LEU A 217 -3.68 -13.66 -19.93
C LEU A 217 -5.05 -12.99 -20.17
N THR A 218 -6.01 -13.25 -19.27
CA THR A 218 -7.36 -12.69 -19.27
C THR A 218 -7.85 -12.52 -17.83
N THR A 219 -8.58 -11.45 -17.55
CA THR A 219 -9.27 -11.22 -16.27
C THR A 219 -10.68 -11.82 -16.27
N THR A 220 -11.37 -11.75 -15.12
CA THR A 220 -12.83 -11.95 -15.05
C THR A 220 -13.47 -10.67 -14.50
N PRO A 221 -14.21 -9.91 -15.32
CA PRO A 221 -14.62 -10.21 -16.70
C PRO A 221 -13.48 -10.05 -17.73
N ALA A 222 -13.58 -10.79 -18.85
CA ALA A 222 -12.49 -10.92 -19.84
C ALA A 222 -12.23 -9.66 -20.68
N ASN A 223 -13.17 -8.72 -20.71
CA ASN A 223 -13.08 -7.46 -21.45
C ASN A 223 -12.61 -6.28 -20.58
N ALA A 224 -12.35 -6.48 -19.30
CA ALA A 224 -11.78 -5.44 -18.44
C ALA A 224 -10.28 -5.27 -18.72
N ASP A 225 -9.81 -4.03 -18.69
CA ASP A 225 -8.38 -3.70 -18.76
C ASP A 225 -7.61 -4.34 -17.60
N ALA A 226 -8.21 -4.30 -16.41
CA ALA A 226 -7.69 -4.89 -15.19
C ALA A 226 -8.84 -5.17 -14.21
N VAL A 227 -8.55 -5.97 -13.18
CA VAL A 227 -9.48 -6.25 -12.07
C VAL A 227 -8.69 -6.24 -10.77
N THR A 228 -9.18 -5.50 -9.78
CA THR A 228 -8.62 -5.51 -8.42
C THR A 228 -9.54 -6.27 -7.46
N SER A 229 -8.92 -7.04 -6.57
CA SER A 229 -9.61 -7.88 -5.58
C SER A 229 -8.84 -7.93 -4.26
N ILE A 230 -9.49 -8.41 -3.20
CA ILE A 230 -8.84 -8.65 -1.90
C ILE A 230 -8.15 -10.02 -1.92
N GLY A 231 -6.95 -10.08 -1.35
CA GLY A 231 -6.20 -11.31 -1.15
C GLY A 231 -6.93 -12.30 -0.26
N GLN A 232 -6.76 -13.60 -0.54
CA GLN A 232 -7.52 -14.66 0.14
C GLN A 232 -7.17 -14.85 1.62
N ASN A 233 -6.08 -14.24 2.10
CA ASN A 233 -5.52 -14.55 3.42
C ASN A 233 -6.09 -13.69 4.56
N GLY A 234 -7.07 -12.82 4.30
CA GLY A 234 -7.63 -11.91 5.31
C GLY A 234 -6.65 -10.83 5.82
N ASN A 235 -5.43 -10.83 5.27
CA ASN A 235 -4.49 -9.74 5.38
C ASN A 235 -4.97 -8.58 4.49
N ARG A 236 -4.54 -7.36 4.83
CA ARG A 236 -4.79 -6.12 4.08
C ARG A 236 -4.05 -6.13 2.74
N ASP A 237 -4.35 -7.13 1.91
CA ASP A 237 -3.68 -7.41 0.66
C ASP A 237 -4.67 -7.12 -0.47
N ALA A 238 -4.33 -6.17 -1.33
CA ALA A 238 -5.03 -5.93 -2.58
C ALA A 238 -4.23 -6.53 -3.74
N ILE A 239 -4.91 -7.21 -4.66
CA ILE A 239 -4.32 -7.84 -5.83
C ILE A 239 -4.98 -7.29 -7.09
N THR A 240 -4.20 -6.65 -7.94
CA THR A 240 -4.59 -6.18 -9.27
C THR A 240 -4.09 -7.15 -10.33
N GLU A 241 -5.02 -7.63 -11.15
CA GLU A 241 -4.78 -8.45 -12.33
C GLU A 241 -4.88 -7.59 -13.60
N LEU A 242 -3.76 -7.33 -14.27
CA LEU A 242 -3.74 -6.66 -15.56
C LEU A 242 -4.07 -7.65 -16.68
N ASN A 243 -5.04 -7.32 -17.54
CA ASN A 243 -5.47 -8.17 -18.65
C ASN A 243 -4.53 -8.02 -19.85
N GLN A 244 -3.62 -8.99 -20.02
CA GLN A 244 -2.64 -8.97 -21.09
C GLN A 244 -3.28 -8.93 -22.49
N THR A 245 -4.42 -9.59 -22.68
CA THR A 245 -5.11 -9.63 -23.98
C THR A 245 -5.67 -8.27 -24.36
N VAL A 246 -6.35 -7.60 -23.43
CA VAL A 246 -6.95 -6.28 -23.67
C VAL A 246 -5.87 -5.20 -23.78
N LEU A 247 -4.84 -5.26 -22.93
CA LEU A 247 -3.76 -4.27 -22.88
C LEU A 247 -2.61 -4.55 -23.87
N ALA A 248 -2.73 -5.55 -24.74
CA ALA A 248 -1.66 -5.96 -25.66
C ALA A 248 -1.16 -4.82 -26.57
N ASN A 249 -2.08 -3.93 -26.97
CA ASN A 249 -1.80 -2.79 -27.84
C ASN A 249 -1.91 -1.45 -27.10
N ALA A 250 -2.06 -1.44 -25.78
CA ALA A 250 -2.21 -0.20 -25.02
C ALA A 250 -0.99 0.70 -25.17
N THR A 251 -1.21 2.01 -25.22
CA THR A 251 -0.15 2.99 -25.07
C THR A 251 0.33 3.09 -23.63
N ASN A 252 1.53 3.63 -23.43
CA ASN A 252 2.12 3.86 -22.11
C ASN A 252 1.20 4.66 -21.17
N ILE A 253 0.52 5.70 -21.68
CA ILE A 253 -0.44 6.49 -20.92
C ILE A 253 -1.75 5.73 -20.63
N SER A 254 -2.22 4.88 -21.55
CA SER A 254 -3.37 4.00 -21.28
C SER A 254 -3.04 3.00 -20.17
N MET A 255 -1.84 2.40 -20.20
CA MET A 255 -1.36 1.50 -19.15
C MET A 255 -1.20 2.24 -17.81
N ALA A 256 -0.59 3.43 -17.80
CA ALA A 256 -0.42 4.22 -16.59
C ALA A 256 -1.76 4.63 -15.95
N ARG A 257 -2.72 5.06 -16.77
CA ARG A 257 -4.10 5.30 -16.34
C ARG A 257 -4.70 4.06 -15.67
N THR A 258 -4.60 2.90 -16.32
CA THR A 258 -5.13 1.64 -15.74
C THR A 258 -4.48 1.37 -14.38
N ILE A 259 -3.15 1.47 -14.24
CA ILE A 259 -2.47 1.26 -12.95
C ILE A 259 -2.96 2.24 -11.87
N ILE A 260 -3.11 3.52 -12.21
CA ILE A 260 -3.61 4.55 -11.27
C ILE A 260 -5.05 4.24 -10.85
N HIS A 261 -5.91 3.89 -11.80
CA HIS A 261 -7.30 3.52 -11.55
C HIS A 261 -7.39 2.34 -10.59
N GLU A 262 -6.59 1.29 -10.83
CA GLU A 262 -6.56 0.11 -9.98
C GLU A 262 -5.96 0.38 -8.59
N ALA A 263 -5.05 1.35 -8.44
CA ALA A 263 -4.55 1.76 -7.12
C ALA A 263 -5.68 2.32 -6.23
N ILE A 264 -6.65 3.02 -6.84
CA ILE A 264 -7.81 3.54 -6.12
C ILE A 264 -8.76 2.40 -5.75
N HIS A 265 -9.01 1.44 -6.65
CA HIS A 265 -9.73 0.22 -6.30
C HIS A 265 -9.08 -0.51 -5.13
N ALA A 266 -7.75 -0.70 -5.17
CA ALA A 266 -7.00 -1.37 -4.12
C ALA A 266 -7.19 -0.69 -2.75
N PHE A 267 -7.12 0.64 -2.72
CA PHE A 267 -7.41 1.41 -1.51
C PHE A 267 -8.87 1.25 -1.05
N ILE A 268 -9.83 1.32 -1.97
CA ILE A 268 -11.26 1.17 -1.65
C ILE A 268 -11.53 -0.21 -1.05
N TYR A 269 -11.00 -1.27 -1.64
CA TYR A 269 -11.14 -2.63 -1.13
C TYR A 269 -10.55 -2.81 0.26
N ASP A 270 -9.31 -2.35 0.47
CA ASP A 270 -8.68 -2.36 1.79
C ASP A 270 -9.55 -1.63 2.82
N PHE A 271 -10.00 -0.42 2.46
CA PHE A 271 -10.82 0.37 3.34
C PHE A 271 -12.14 -0.34 3.70
N VAL A 272 -12.87 -0.84 2.70
CA VAL A 272 -14.17 -1.50 2.89
C VAL A 272 -14.01 -2.77 3.73
N TYR A 273 -13.03 -3.61 3.40
CA TYR A 273 -12.79 -4.87 4.09
C TYR A 273 -12.43 -4.65 5.56
N ASN A 274 -11.51 -3.73 5.84
CA ASN A 274 -11.14 -3.41 7.23
C ASN A 274 -12.29 -2.75 7.98
N SER A 275 -13.11 -1.94 7.30
CA SER A 275 -14.27 -1.33 7.95
C SER A 275 -15.32 -2.36 8.35
N ALA A 276 -15.39 -3.52 7.69
CA ALA A 276 -16.43 -4.51 7.95
C ALA A 276 -16.38 -5.06 9.38
N SER A 277 -15.17 -5.27 9.92
CA SER A 277 -14.93 -5.82 11.27
C SER A 277 -15.08 -4.80 12.41
N LEU A 278 -15.21 -3.50 12.08
CA LEU A 278 -15.32 -2.44 13.07
C LEU A 278 -16.69 -2.40 13.77
N THR A 279 -16.68 -1.96 15.02
CA THR A 279 -17.90 -1.66 15.79
C THR A 279 -18.63 -0.45 15.19
N ALA A 280 -19.91 -0.28 15.56
CA ALA A 280 -20.72 0.85 15.07
C ALA A 280 -20.13 2.22 15.46
N ALA A 281 -19.52 2.34 16.64
CA ALA A 281 -18.90 3.59 17.10
C ALA A 281 -17.65 3.93 16.29
N GLU A 282 -16.84 2.93 15.98
CA GLU A 282 -15.62 3.06 15.18
C GLU A 282 -15.94 3.38 13.72
N LYS A 283 -16.95 2.69 13.15
CA LYS A 283 -17.53 3.05 11.85
C LYS A 283 -18.00 4.50 11.83
N ALA A 284 -18.68 4.98 12.88
CA ALA A 284 -19.13 6.37 12.96
C ALA A 284 -17.97 7.37 13.02
N GLN A 285 -16.86 7.04 13.68
CA GLN A 285 -15.66 7.88 13.72
C GLN A 285 -14.99 7.94 12.35
N ILE A 286 -14.82 6.80 11.68
CA ILE A 286 -14.26 6.76 10.33
C ILE A 286 -15.16 7.52 9.35
N MET A 287 -16.48 7.31 9.38
CA MET A 287 -17.43 8.03 8.55
C MET A 287 -17.47 9.55 8.80
N ALA A 288 -16.92 10.02 9.92
CA ALA A 288 -16.77 11.44 10.20
C ALA A 288 -15.51 12.05 9.55
N LEU A 289 -14.53 11.23 9.13
CA LEU A 289 -13.32 11.69 8.47
C LEU A 289 -13.67 12.37 7.13
N PRO A 290 -13.01 13.48 6.76
CA PRO A 290 -13.35 14.23 5.55
C PRO A 290 -13.39 13.39 4.26
N PHE A 291 -12.51 12.40 4.13
CA PHE A 291 -12.52 11.50 2.98
C PHE A 291 -13.67 10.49 3.01
N SER A 292 -14.01 9.98 4.19
CA SER A 292 -15.14 9.07 4.33
C SER A 292 -16.46 9.80 4.12
N GLN A 293 -16.47 11.14 4.25
CA GLN A 293 -17.58 11.98 3.80
C GLN A 293 -17.68 12.07 2.28
N LYS A 294 -16.55 12.09 1.55
CA LYS A 294 -16.54 11.93 0.07
C LYS A 294 -17.14 10.58 -0.32
N LEU A 295 -16.59 9.50 0.25
CA LEU A 295 -17.07 8.12 0.08
C LEU A 295 -18.42 7.80 0.75
N LYS A 296 -19.13 8.76 1.35
CA LYS A 296 -20.33 8.51 2.16
C LYS A 296 -21.50 7.94 1.35
N LYS A 297 -21.63 8.38 0.09
CA LYS A 297 -22.62 7.86 -0.85
C LYS A 297 -22.24 6.44 -1.28
N TYR A 298 -20.95 6.20 -1.51
CA TYR A 298 -20.40 4.89 -1.81
C TYR A 298 -20.68 3.87 -0.70
N PHE A 299 -20.36 4.18 0.56
CA PHE A 299 -20.66 3.27 1.68
C PHE A 299 -22.14 2.94 1.79
N LYS A 300 -23.02 3.93 1.63
CA LYS A 300 -24.47 3.71 1.65
C LYS A 300 -24.90 2.72 0.56
N LEU A 301 -24.25 2.74 -0.60
CA LEU A 301 -24.59 1.92 -1.77
C LEU A 301 -23.95 0.51 -1.73
N ILE A 302 -22.72 0.36 -1.22
CA ILE A 302 -22.10 -0.96 -0.99
C ILE A 302 -22.94 -1.78 -0.02
N PHE A 303 -23.36 -1.18 1.10
CA PHE A 303 -24.24 -1.86 2.07
C PHE A 303 -25.62 -2.22 1.48
N GLN A 304 -25.91 -1.76 0.26
CA GLN A 304 -27.15 -2.04 -0.49
C GLN A 304 -26.92 -2.94 -1.72
N ASN A 305 -25.72 -3.52 -1.90
CA ASN A 305 -25.34 -4.36 -3.05
C ASN A 305 -25.49 -3.65 -4.41
N ALA A 306 -25.23 -2.35 -4.49
CA ALA A 306 -25.21 -1.65 -5.77
C ALA A 306 -23.97 -2.08 -6.58
N THR A 307 -24.21 -2.76 -7.71
CA THR A 307 -23.20 -3.00 -8.75
C THR A 307 -22.59 -1.66 -9.17
N ASN A 308 -21.26 -1.60 -9.35
CA ASN A 308 -20.52 -0.44 -9.86
C ASN A 308 -20.53 0.82 -8.98
N SER A 309 -20.88 0.68 -7.70
CA SER A 309 -20.78 1.79 -6.73
C SER A 309 -19.37 2.37 -6.65
N GLU A 310 -18.33 1.56 -6.86
CA GLU A 310 -16.91 1.97 -6.89
C GLU A 310 -16.63 2.98 -8.00
N HIS A 311 -17.06 2.68 -9.23
CA HIS A 311 -16.88 3.59 -10.36
C HIS A 311 -17.69 4.89 -10.20
N ASN A 312 -18.88 4.83 -9.62
CA ASN A 312 -19.65 6.04 -9.34
C ASN A 312 -18.93 6.93 -8.32
N ALA A 313 -18.34 6.33 -7.28
CA ALA A 313 -17.50 7.06 -6.33
C ALA A 313 -16.30 7.68 -7.04
N MET A 314 -15.61 6.91 -7.89
CA MET A 314 -14.48 7.39 -8.66
C MET A 314 -14.82 8.59 -9.53
N VAL A 315 -15.96 8.58 -10.23
CA VAL A 315 -16.37 9.73 -11.03
C VAL A 315 -16.63 10.96 -10.15
N GLU A 316 -17.37 10.80 -9.06
CA GLU A 316 -17.81 11.92 -8.22
C GLU A 316 -16.66 12.54 -7.42
N ASP A 317 -15.73 11.71 -6.93
CA ASP A 317 -14.75 12.13 -5.93
C ASP A 317 -13.29 12.01 -6.36
N PHE A 318 -12.98 11.20 -7.39
CA PHE A 318 -11.59 10.82 -7.74
C PHE A 318 -11.18 11.15 -9.17
N HIS A 319 -12.11 11.44 -10.07
CA HIS A 319 -11.83 11.70 -11.48
C HIS A 319 -10.79 12.80 -11.67
N ASP A 320 -10.94 13.89 -10.90
CA ASP A 320 -10.04 15.03 -10.97
C ASP A 320 -8.64 14.72 -10.43
N ASP A 321 -8.54 13.89 -9.39
CA ASP A 321 -7.27 13.41 -8.85
C ASP A 321 -6.54 12.50 -9.86
N ILE A 322 -7.27 11.59 -10.52
CA ILE A 322 -6.72 10.76 -11.61
C ILE A 322 -6.22 11.66 -12.75
N ARG A 323 -7.02 12.64 -13.18
CA ARG A 323 -6.64 13.62 -14.23
C ARG A 323 -5.35 14.33 -13.85
N ASP A 324 -5.26 14.87 -12.64
CA ASP A 324 -4.12 15.68 -12.23
C ASP A 324 -2.84 14.84 -12.07
N MET A 325 -2.96 13.58 -11.64
CA MET A 325 -1.85 12.62 -11.67
C MET A 325 -1.38 12.31 -13.10
N LEU A 326 -2.32 12.09 -14.04
CA LEU A 326 -1.99 11.87 -15.44
C LEU A 326 -1.29 13.08 -16.08
N LYS A 327 -1.61 14.30 -15.66
CA LYS A 327 -0.93 15.52 -16.13
C LYS A 327 0.54 15.55 -15.72
N LEU A 328 0.86 15.09 -14.52
CA LEU A 328 2.25 14.98 -14.05
C LEU A 328 3.02 13.89 -14.81
N LEU A 329 2.34 12.81 -15.20
CA LEU A 329 2.94 11.70 -15.95
C LEU A 329 3.21 12.00 -17.42
N CYS A 330 2.34 12.77 -18.08
CA CYS A 330 2.45 13.04 -19.51
C CYS A 330 3.87 13.40 -19.98
N PRO A 331 4.58 14.39 -19.40
CA PRO A 331 5.93 14.72 -19.83
C PRO A 331 6.94 13.58 -19.62
N LEU A 332 6.81 12.79 -18.55
CA LEU A 332 7.68 11.63 -18.29
C LEU A 332 7.47 10.50 -19.29
N LEU A 333 6.25 10.40 -19.83
CA LEU A 333 5.87 9.44 -20.86
C LEU A 333 6.13 9.96 -22.29
N GLY A 334 6.75 11.14 -22.43
CA GLY A 334 7.09 11.76 -23.72
C GLY A 334 5.92 12.48 -24.39
N ILE A 335 4.82 12.73 -23.68
CA ILE A 335 3.65 13.44 -24.18
C ILE A 335 3.85 14.95 -23.97
N ASN A 336 4.05 15.66 -25.07
CA ASN A 336 4.37 17.10 -25.07
C ASN A 336 3.13 17.98 -25.30
N LEU A 337 2.04 17.71 -24.58
CA LEU A 337 0.86 18.58 -24.56
C LEU A 337 1.01 19.68 -23.51
N THR A 338 0.39 20.83 -23.73
CA THR A 338 0.41 21.95 -22.77
C THR A 338 -0.96 22.64 -22.69
N GLY A 339 -1.18 23.43 -21.63
CA GLY A 339 -2.37 24.26 -21.48
C GLY A 339 -3.69 23.48 -21.55
N THR A 340 -4.63 24.00 -22.34
CA THR A 340 -5.97 23.42 -22.50
C THR A 340 -5.93 22.03 -23.13
N ASP A 341 -5.02 21.78 -24.07
CA ASP A 341 -4.93 20.47 -24.75
C ASP A 341 -4.50 19.37 -23.78
N LEU A 342 -3.54 19.67 -22.90
CA LEU A 342 -3.11 18.75 -21.84
C LEU A 342 -4.26 18.47 -20.87
N ASN A 343 -4.93 19.53 -20.38
CA ASN A 343 -6.04 19.38 -19.45
C ASN A 343 -7.17 18.53 -20.06
N LEU A 344 -7.54 18.80 -21.31
CA LEU A 344 -8.59 18.08 -22.01
C LEU A 344 -8.21 16.61 -22.24
N PHE A 345 -6.98 16.36 -22.71
CA PHE A 345 -6.47 15.01 -22.92
C PHE A 345 -6.46 14.19 -21.62
N CYS A 346 -5.89 14.72 -20.54
CA CYS A 346 -5.83 14.00 -19.26
C CYS A 346 -7.22 13.82 -18.64
N SER A 347 -8.13 14.78 -18.84
CA SER A 347 -9.52 14.65 -18.40
C SER A 347 -10.21 13.51 -19.13
N ASP A 348 -10.05 13.42 -20.46
CA ASP A 348 -10.64 12.30 -21.23
C ASP A 348 -10.05 10.96 -20.80
N MET A 349 -8.73 10.92 -20.56
CA MET A 349 -8.05 9.71 -20.12
C MET A 349 -8.53 9.25 -18.73
N ALA A 350 -8.84 10.17 -17.81
CA ALA A 350 -9.31 9.84 -16.46
C ALA A 350 -10.67 9.09 -16.45
N TRP A 351 -11.45 9.16 -17.53
CA TRP A 351 -12.69 8.38 -17.69
C TRP A 351 -12.48 6.91 -18.09
N GLY A 352 -11.25 6.47 -18.39
CA GLY A 352 -11.01 5.06 -18.71
C GLY A 352 -11.33 4.14 -17.54
N GLY A 353 -12.10 3.08 -17.81
CA GLY A 353 -12.65 2.17 -16.79
C GLY A 353 -13.99 2.64 -16.18
N LEU A 354 -14.38 3.91 -16.36
CA LEU A 354 -15.57 4.51 -15.75
C LEU A 354 -16.80 4.57 -16.67
N GLN A 355 -16.75 3.92 -17.83
CA GLN A 355 -17.81 3.94 -18.88
C GLN A 355 -18.93 2.94 -18.60
N ASP A 356 -19.44 2.92 -17.38
CA ASP A 356 -20.45 1.94 -16.99
C ASP A 356 -21.76 2.11 -17.78
N LEU A 357 -22.34 0.98 -18.19
CA LEU A 357 -23.59 0.91 -18.96
C LEU A 357 -24.83 1.03 -18.07
N ASP A 358 -24.67 1.08 -16.74
CA ASP A 358 -25.80 1.38 -15.84
C ASP A 358 -26.40 2.74 -16.20
N SER A 359 -27.72 2.76 -16.41
CA SER A 359 -28.51 3.98 -16.62
C SER A 359 -28.32 5.07 -15.55
N ASN A 360 -27.89 4.69 -14.34
CA ASN A 360 -27.62 5.62 -13.24
C ASN A 360 -26.13 5.99 -13.12
N SER A 361 -25.27 5.48 -14.00
CA SER A 361 -23.86 5.86 -14.03
C SER A 361 -23.71 7.34 -14.37
N PRO A 362 -22.85 8.09 -13.66
CA PRO A 362 -22.46 9.45 -14.04
C PRO A 362 -22.01 9.59 -15.50
N TRP A 363 -21.50 8.52 -16.11
CA TRP A 363 -21.17 8.46 -17.54
C TRP A 363 -22.37 8.83 -18.42
N ASN A 364 -23.56 8.36 -18.05
CA ASN A 364 -24.81 8.53 -18.80
C ASN A 364 -25.58 9.80 -18.41
N ASP A 365 -25.13 10.57 -17.40
CA ASP A 365 -25.79 11.81 -16.98
C ASP A 365 -25.45 12.96 -17.94
N PRO A 366 -26.45 13.52 -18.67
CA PRO A 366 -26.22 14.63 -19.61
C PRO A 366 -25.82 15.94 -18.92
N ASN A 367 -26.01 16.07 -17.61
CA ASN A 367 -25.53 17.22 -16.84
C ASN A 367 -24.05 17.12 -16.48
N ILE A 368 -23.46 15.92 -16.56
CA ILE A 368 -22.04 15.65 -16.29
C ILE A 368 -21.26 15.58 -17.61
N LEU A 369 -21.72 14.75 -18.55
CA LEU A 369 -21.11 14.60 -19.87
C LEU A 369 -22.13 14.86 -20.97
N THR A 370 -21.79 15.74 -21.91
CA THR A 370 -22.58 15.91 -23.12
C THR A 370 -22.47 14.67 -24.03
N GLY A 371 -23.35 14.56 -25.03
CA GLY A 371 -23.21 13.52 -26.06
C GLY A 371 -21.90 13.64 -26.83
N GLU A 372 -21.46 14.87 -27.12
CA GLU A 372 -20.19 15.15 -27.77
C GLU A 372 -18.99 14.69 -26.91
N ASP A 373 -19.03 14.96 -25.60
CA ASP A 373 -17.98 14.52 -24.69
C ASP A 373 -17.86 12.99 -24.64
N ARG A 374 -18.98 12.27 -24.50
CA ARG A 374 -18.95 10.79 -24.49
C ARG A 374 -18.34 10.21 -25.74
N GLU A 375 -18.67 10.74 -26.92
CA GLU A 375 -18.09 10.26 -28.18
C GLU A 375 -16.59 10.58 -28.28
N ARG A 376 -16.21 11.81 -27.91
CA ARG A 376 -14.81 12.25 -27.88
C ARG A 376 -13.97 11.40 -26.92
N ILE A 377 -14.45 11.18 -25.70
CA ILE A 377 -13.79 10.36 -24.67
C ILE A 377 -13.69 8.90 -25.12
N THR A 378 -14.78 8.30 -25.59
CA THR A 378 -14.78 6.93 -26.11
C THR A 378 -13.72 6.76 -27.21
N LYS A 379 -13.67 7.70 -28.18
CA LYS A 379 -12.67 7.67 -29.25
C LYS A 379 -11.26 7.90 -28.74
N ARG A 380 -11.04 8.81 -27.80
CA ARG A 380 -9.74 9.03 -27.16
C ARG A 380 -9.23 7.75 -26.52
N LEU A 381 -10.08 7.08 -25.75
CA LEU A 381 -9.71 5.87 -25.01
C LEU A 381 -9.45 4.69 -25.95
N ASP A 382 -10.24 4.54 -27.02
CA ASP A 382 -10.00 3.53 -28.07
C ASP A 382 -8.66 3.76 -28.79
N ILE A 383 -8.34 5.01 -29.14
CA ILE A 383 -7.06 5.37 -29.77
C ILE A 383 -5.87 4.96 -28.90
N GLU A 384 -5.92 5.25 -27.61
CA GLU A 384 -4.82 4.97 -26.67
C GLU A 384 -4.79 3.49 -26.24
N LEU A 385 -5.92 2.83 -26.08
CA LEU A 385 -5.99 1.40 -25.72
C LEU A 385 -5.54 0.49 -26.87
N ASN A 386 -5.84 0.87 -28.11
CA ASN A 386 -5.53 0.07 -29.30
C ASN A 386 -4.34 0.62 -30.11
N ASN A 387 -3.67 1.67 -29.61
CA ASN A 387 -2.53 2.33 -30.27
C ASN A 387 -2.83 2.74 -31.73
N LEU A 388 -4.07 3.20 -31.99
CA LEU A 388 -4.52 3.65 -33.31
C LEU A 388 -3.84 4.99 -33.68
N PRO A 389 -3.67 5.32 -34.97
CA PRO A 389 -2.98 6.55 -35.38
C PRO A 389 -3.70 7.85 -34.97
N GLY A 390 -5.00 7.79 -34.69
CA GLY A 390 -5.88 8.93 -34.42
C GLY A 390 -7.24 8.77 -35.10
N PHE A 391 -8.07 9.81 -35.02
CA PHE A 391 -9.37 9.87 -35.67
C PHE A 391 -9.68 11.30 -36.13
N THR A 392 -10.15 11.46 -37.36
CA THR A 392 -10.68 12.72 -37.88
C THR A 392 -11.95 12.41 -38.66
N GLY A 393 -13.11 12.89 -38.19
CA GLY A 393 -14.38 12.62 -38.84
C GLY A 393 -15.59 12.95 -37.98
N TYR A 394 -16.77 12.55 -38.45
CA TYR A 394 -18.01 12.73 -37.70
C TYR A 394 -18.42 11.45 -36.97
N VAL A 395 -18.85 11.57 -35.71
CA VAL A 395 -19.48 10.50 -34.93
C VAL A 395 -20.78 11.06 -34.37
N ASN A 396 -21.92 10.42 -34.68
CA ASN A 396 -23.25 10.84 -34.21
C ASN A 396 -23.57 12.34 -34.43
N GLY A 397 -23.04 12.92 -35.51
CA GLY A 397 -23.24 14.33 -35.87
C GLY A 397 -22.18 15.30 -35.34
N TYR A 398 -21.26 14.86 -34.48
CA TYR A 398 -20.19 15.68 -33.92
C TYR A 398 -18.89 15.49 -34.68
N TYR A 399 -18.20 16.58 -35.02
CA TYR A 399 -16.89 16.52 -35.64
C TYR A 399 -15.80 16.32 -34.58
N ILE A 400 -15.07 15.21 -34.66
CA ILE A 400 -14.03 14.84 -33.71
C ILE A 400 -12.70 14.76 -34.46
N ASN A 401 -11.67 15.41 -33.91
CA ASN A 401 -10.31 15.35 -34.40
C ASN A 401 -9.33 15.08 -33.24
N LEU A 402 -8.83 13.84 -33.17
CA LEU A 402 -7.97 13.36 -32.11
C LEU A 402 -6.72 12.71 -32.72
N THR A 403 -5.56 13.07 -32.23
CA THR A 403 -4.29 12.41 -32.57
C THR A 403 -3.84 11.57 -31.38
N ARG A 404 -3.26 10.39 -31.64
CA ARG A 404 -2.63 9.58 -30.59
C ARG A 404 -1.50 10.36 -29.93
N GLN A 405 -1.43 10.30 -28.61
CA GLN A 405 -0.40 10.97 -27.81
C GLN A 405 0.61 9.95 -27.28
N GLY A 406 0.14 8.81 -26.78
CA GLY A 406 1.01 7.79 -26.23
C GLY A 406 1.76 6.99 -27.30
N THR A 407 2.76 6.24 -26.83
CA THR A 407 3.46 5.22 -27.61
C THR A 407 3.08 3.84 -27.09
N LYS A 408 3.09 2.81 -27.93
CA LYS A 408 2.78 1.42 -27.50
C LYS A 408 3.62 1.05 -26.28
N ALA A 409 2.96 0.65 -25.20
CA ALA A 409 3.60 0.37 -23.91
C ALA A 409 4.63 -0.76 -24.02
N CYS A 410 4.23 -1.85 -24.68
CA CYS A 410 5.04 -3.05 -24.86
C CYS A 410 5.21 -3.32 -26.36
N PRO A 411 6.27 -2.79 -27.01
CA PRO A 411 6.48 -2.90 -28.44
C PRO A 411 6.56 -4.33 -28.96
#